data_AF-K9TPB8-F1
#
_entry.id   AF-K9TPB8-F1
#
_cell.length_a   1.000
_cell.length_b   1.000
_cell.length_c   1.000
_cell.angle_alpha   90.00
_cell.angle_beta   90.00
_cell.angle_gamma   90.00
#
_symmetry.space_group_name_H-M   'P 1'
#
loop_
_entity.id
_entity.type
_entity.pdbx_description
1 polymer ?
#
loop_
_entity_poly.entity_id
_entity_poly.type
_entity_poly.pdbx_seq_one_letter_code
_entity_poly.pdbx_strand_id
1 'polypeptide(L)'
;MTDFYIYAIVALLPLSACMLVVQTNPFHALIIRGILGAVAALVYALWGAPDVALTEALMGTLLAVILSAVAVRSSMVMRLGFIEGEYPEGDRPAGKPIEDLRAVFAKRYMRLELVPYPDESALDQAFKDKEIHAIYMKPKPVAHGDRTFTTTLEKVTVYQTATRLKHLYEIMKEELPSETQVTYFNPLMSPLSSSEQH
;
A
#
# COMPACT_ATOMS: atom_id res chain seq x y z
N MET A 1 30.52 17.98 -35.04
CA MET A 1 29.16 17.38 -35.08
C MET A 1 29.10 16.03 -34.39
N THR A 2 30.20 15.27 -34.31
CA THR A 2 30.27 13.97 -33.62
C THR A 2 30.11 14.06 -32.09
N ASP A 3 30.45 15.15 -31.42
CA ASP A 3 30.37 15.13 -29.95
C ASP A 3 28.95 15.36 -29.41
N PHE A 4 28.03 15.85 -30.24
CA PHE A 4 26.66 16.17 -29.83
C PHE A 4 25.90 14.93 -29.33
N TYR A 5 26.08 13.76 -29.97
CA TYR A 5 25.42 12.54 -29.51
C TYR A 5 25.96 12.07 -28.16
N ILE A 6 27.25 12.31 -27.86
CA ILE A 6 27.85 11.95 -26.58
C ILE A 6 27.23 12.81 -25.47
N TYR A 7 27.15 14.12 -25.68
CA TYR A 7 26.49 15.02 -24.73
C TYR A 7 25.02 14.67 -24.52
N ALA A 8 24.30 14.30 -25.60
CA ALA A 8 22.92 13.87 -25.50
C ALA A 8 22.77 12.58 -24.66
N ILE A 9 23.63 11.59 -24.87
CA ILE A 9 23.60 10.32 -24.10
C ILE A 9 23.97 10.55 -22.64
N VAL A 10 24.98 11.37 -22.35
CA VAL A 10 25.36 11.70 -20.97
C VAL A 10 24.24 12.48 -20.27
N ALA A 11 23.53 13.36 -20.97
CA ALA A 11 22.39 14.10 -20.42
C ALA A 11 21.18 13.22 -20.07
N LEU A 12 21.02 12.04 -20.70
CA LEU A 12 19.98 11.08 -20.33
C LEU A 12 20.16 10.52 -18.92
N LEU A 13 21.39 10.50 -18.39
CA LEU A 13 21.71 9.95 -17.09
C LEU A 13 21.10 10.78 -15.94
N PRO A 14 21.36 12.09 -15.79
CA PRO A 14 20.67 12.91 -14.78
C PRO A 14 19.17 13.03 -15.05
N LEU A 15 18.73 13.02 -16.31
CA LEU A 15 17.31 13.08 -16.65
C LEU A 15 16.54 11.84 -16.12
N SER A 16 17.06 10.64 -16.39
CA SER A 16 16.47 9.39 -15.92
C SER A 16 16.59 9.23 -14.40
N ALA A 17 17.65 9.73 -13.78
CA ALA A 17 17.79 9.78 -12.33
C ALA A 17 16.73 10.69 -11.68
N CYS A 18 16.47 11.88 -12.23
CA CYS A 18 15.40 12.75 -11.75
C CYS A 18 14.03 12.09 -11.89
N MET A 19 13.76 11.48 -13.04
CA MET A 19 12.51 10.75 -13.28
C MET A 19 12.31 9.59 -12.29
N LEU A 20 13.39 8.87 -11.94
CA LEU A 20 13.37 7.81 -10.94
C LEU A 20 12.95 8.32 -9.56
N VAL A 21 13.56 9.41 -9.09
CA VAL A 21 13.37 9.93 -7.72
C VAL A 21 11.95 10.49 -7.52
N VAL A 22 11.34 11.03 -8.57
CA VAL A 22 9.98 11.60 -8.52
C VAL A 22 8.90 10.51 -8.63
N GLN A 23 9.24 9.31 -9.08
CA GLN A 23 8.27 8.26 -9.36
C GLN A 23 7.67 7.68 -8.07
N THR A 24 6.34 7.78 -7.93
CA THR A 24 5.61 7.24 -6.77
C THR A 24 5.25 5.76 -6.90
N ASN A 25 5.01 5.28 -8.13
CA ASN A 25 4.69 3.88 -8.37
C ASN A 25 5.96 3.02 -8.43
N PRO A 26 6.14 2.04 -7.53
CA PRO A 26 7.37 1.25 -7.43
C PRO A 26 7.63 0.38 -8.67
N PHE A 27 6.60 -0.05 -9.42
CA PHE A 27 6.83 -0.79 -10.67
C PHE A 27 7.43 0.11 -11.74
N HIS A 28 6.91 1.32 -11.89
CA HIS A 28 7.46 2.29 -12.82
C HIS A 28 8.87 2.74 -12.38
N ALA A 29 9.09 2.93 -11.08
CA ALA A 29 10.41 3.25 -10.56
C ALA A 29 11.42 2.13 -10.87
N LEU A 30 11.02 0.87 -10.76
CA LEU A 30 11.86 -0.29 -11.10
C LEU A 30 12.23 -0.31 -12.60
N ILE A 31 11.28 -0.01 -13.49
CA ILE A 31 11.55 0.07 -14.94
C ILE A 31 12.53 1.20 -15.23
N ILE A 32 12.30 2.39 -14.66
CA ILE A 32 13.18 3.55 -14.84
C ILE A 32 14.57 3.26 -14.27
N ARG A 33 14.68 2.51 -13.16
CA ARG A 33 15.96 2.07 -12.60
C ARG A 33 16.74 1.19 -13.58
N GLY A 34 16.07 0.29 -14.28
CA GLY A 34 16.67 -0.52 -15.33
C GLY A 34 17.18 0.33 -16.50
N ILE A 35 16.40 1.32 -16.93
CA ILE A 35 16.79 2.26 -17.99
C ILE A 35 18.01 3.09 -17.57
N LEU A 36 18.00 3.64 -16.35
CA LEU A 36 19.11 4.41 -15.80
C LEU A 36 20.41 3.60 -15.81
N GLY A 37 20.37 2.34 -15.35
CA GLY A 37 21.54 1.46 -15.36
C GLY A 37 22.01 1.08 -16.76
N ALA A 38 21.10 0.84 -17.70
CA ALA A 38 21.44 0.59 -19.11
C ALA A 38 22.12 1.81 -19.76
N VAL A 39 21.63 3.02 -19.47
CA VAL A 39 22.25 4.27 -19.92
C VAL A 39 23.64 4.45 -19.28
N ALA A 40 23.81 4.12 -17.99
CA ALA A 40 25.11 4.18 -17.33
C ALA A 40 26.12 3.22 -17.97
N ALA A 41 25.73 1.96 -18.24
CA ALA A 41 26.56 0.99 -18.94
C ALA A 41 26.96 1.47 -20.36
N LEU A 42 26.01 2.08 -21.08
CA LEU A 42 26.29 2.67 -22.40
C LEU A 42 27.31 3.81 -22.32
N VAL A 43 27.20 4.69 -21.30
CA VAL A 43 28.17 5.77 -21.08
C VAL A 43 29.57 5.22 -20.79
N TYR A 44 29.69 4.19 -19.95
CA TYR A 44 30.98 3.54 -19.70
C TYR A 44 31.59 2.91 -20.96
N ALA A 45 30.77 2.27 -21.80
CA ALA A 45 31.24 1.70 -23.06
C ALA A 45 31.73 2.79 -24.03
N LEU A 46 31.01 3.91 -24.13
CA LEU A 46 31.39 5.07 -24.95
C LEU A 46 32.72 5.71 -24.52
N TRP A 47 33.03 5.67 -23.22
CA TRP A 47 34.27 6.21 -22.67
C TRP A 47 35.45 5.22 -22.76
N GLY A 48 35.27 4.07 -23.42
CA GLY A 48 36.33 3.09 -23.62
C GLY A 48 36.59 2.22 -22.40
N ALA A 49 35.62 2.09 -21.49
CA ALA A 49 35.69 1.21 -20.32
C ALA A 49 34.75 -0.01 -20.48
N PRO A 50 35.05 -0.97 -21.38
CA PRO A 50 34.15 -2.08 -21.69
C PRO A 50 33.95 -3.03 -20.52
N ASP A 51 34.99 -3.30 -19.72
CA ASP A 51 34.89 -4.19 -18.56
C ASP A 51 33.98 -3.59 -17.47
N VAL A 52 34.11 -2.28 -17.24
CA VAL A 52 33.24 -1.54 -16.30
C VAL A 52 31.80 -1.54 -16.81
N ALA A 53 31.59 -1.26 -18.10
CA ALA A 53 30.26 -1.29 -18.72
C ALA A 53 29.58 -2.66 -18.57
N LEU A 54 30.32 -3.75 -18.78
CA LEU A 54 29.80 -5.11 -18.60
C LEU A 54 29.40 -5.37 -17.14
N THR A 55 30.23 -4.97 -16.18
CA THR A 55 29.91 -5.13 -14.75
C THR A 55 28.73 -4.25 -14.30
N GLU A 56 28.59 -3.05 -14.85
CA GLU A 56 27.45 -2.18 -14.57
C GLU A 56 26.15 -2.78 -15.13
N ALA A 57 26.18 -3.33 -16.35
CA ALA A 57 25.02 -3.99 -16.94
C ALA A 57 24.60 -5.23 -16.13
N LEU A 58 25.57 -6.06 -15.71
CA LEU A 58 25.29 -7.33 -15.03
C LEU A 58 25.01 -7.16 -13.53
N MET A 59 25.92 -6.54 -12.79
CA MET A 59 25.81 -6.41 -11.33
C MET A 59 25.08 -5.14 -10.93
N GLY A 60 25.39 -4.01 -11.60
CA GLY A 60 24.78 -2.70 -11.29
C GLY A 60 23.31 -2.61 -11.69
N THR A 61 22.93 -3.21 -12.82
CA THR A 61 21.59 -3.09 -13.41
C THR A 61 20.79 -4.39 -13.28
N LEU A 62 21.22 -5.49 -13.89
CA LEU A 62 20.44 -6.73 -13.94
C LEU A 62 20.20 -7.31 -12.54
N LEU A 63 21.27 -7.54 -11.76
CA LEU A 63 21.15 -8.12 -10.42
C LEU A 63 20.38 -7.19 -9.47
N ALA A 64 20.70 -5.89 -9.49
CA ALA A 64 20.01 -4.91 -8.66
C ALA A 64 18.50 -4.82 -8.99
N VAL A 65 18.14 -4.85 -10.28
CA VAL A 65 16.73 -4.84 -10.72
C VAL A 65 16.03 -6.14 -10.33
N ILE A 66 16.65 -7.31 -10.47
CA ILE A 66 16.06 -8.58 -10.06
C ILE A 66 15.77 -8.57 -8.55
N LEU A 67 16.76 -8.21 -7.73
CA LEU A 67 16.58 -8.14 -6.28
C LEU A 67 15.51 -7.11 -5.89
N SER A 68 15.52 -5.94 -6.53
CA SER A 68 14.51 -4.91 -6.31
C SER A 68 13.12 -5.38 -6.75
N ALA A 69 12.99 -6.15 -7.83
CA ALA A 69 11.72 -6.73 -8.27
C ALA A 69 11.17 -7.72 -7.24
N VAL A 70 12.03 -8.59 -6.71
CA VAL A 70 11.66 -9.53 -5.64
C VAL A 70 11.25 -8.76 -4.38
N ALA A 71 12.02 -7.75 -3.99
CA ALA A 71 11.71 -6.90 -2.83
C ALA A 71 10.34 -6.21 -3.00
N VAL A 72 10.11 -5.51 -4.11
CA VAL A 72 8.84 -4.83 -4.41
C VAL A 72 7.67 -5.82 -4.40
N ARG A 73 7.83 -6.96 -5.05
CA ARG A 73 6.79 -8.00 -5.09
C ARG A 73 6.49 -8.55 -3.70
N SER A 74 7.53 -8.76 -2.87
CA SER A 74 7.36 -9.24 -1.50
C SER A 74 6.77 -8.20 -0.55
N SER A 75 6.99 -6.90 -0.81
CA SER A 75 6.45 -5.81 0.02
C SER A 75 5.02 -5.40 -0.33
N MET A 76 4.48 -5.83 -1.48
CA MET A 76 3.12 -5.47 -1.93
C MET A 76 2.04 -6.38 -1.33
N VAL A 77 2.04 -6.49 -0.01
CA VAL A 77 1.03 -7.24 0.74
C VAL A 77 0.38 -6.33 1.77
N MET A 78 -0.94 -6.21 1.66
CA MET A 78 -1.79 -5.55 2.63
C MET A 78 -2.33 -6.60 3.60
N ARG A 79 -1.82 -6.60 4.84
CA ARG A 79 -2.31 -7.49 5.91
C ARG A 79 -3.48 -6.83 6.64
N LEU A 80 -4.67 -7.40 6.53
CA LEU A 80 -5.89 -6.97 7.19
C LEU A 80 -6.20 -7.93 8.34
N GLY A 81 -6.14 -7.43 9.58
CA GLY A 81 -6.51 -8.20 10.77
C GLY A 81 -8.01 -8.19 11.01
N PHE A 82 -8.55 -9.32 11.47
CA PHE A 82 -9.95 -9.47 11.89
C PHE A 82 -10.05 -10.45 13.07
N ILE A 83 -11.17 -10.42 13.82
CA ILE A 83 -11.39 -11.28 14.98
C ILE A 83 -11.86 -12.68 14.53
N GLU A 84 -11.25 -13.72 15.08
CA GLU A 84 -11.61 -15.12 14.83
C GLU A 84 -13.06 -15.39 15.29
N GLY A 85 -13.87 -15.99 14.42
CA GLY A 85 -15.32 -16.14 14.64
C GLY A 85 -16.17 -14.97 14.12
N GLU A 86 -15.55 -13.83 13.77
CA GLU A 86 -16.18 -12.77 12.98
C GLU A 86 -15.90 -12.90 11.48
N TYR A 87 -15.33 -14.04 11.06
CA TYR A 87 -15.05 -14.34 9.66
C TYR A 87 -16.33 -14.12 8.83
N PRO A 88 -16.29 -13.24 7.81
CA PRO A 88 -17.39 -13.10 6.89
C PRO A 88 -17.31 -14.25 5.89
N GLU A 89 -17.64 -15.45 6.36
CA GLU A 89 -17.75 -16.63 5.51
C GLU A 89 -19.08 -16.52 4.75
N GLY A 90 -18.98 -16.47 3.42
CA GLY A 90 -20.04 -16.79 2.46
C GLY A 90 -21.40 -16.08 2.62
N ASP A 91 -21.75 -15.27 1.63
CA ASP A 91 -23.13 -14.78 1.37
C ASP A 91 -23.77 -13.80 2.36
N ARG A 92 -23.10 -13.43 3.46
CA ARG A 92 -23.60 -12.36 4.35
C ARG A 92 -23.23 -10.97 3.81
N PRO A 93 -24.06 -9.93 4.05
CA PRO A 93 -23.77 -8.55 3.62
C PRO A 93 -22.47 -7.94 4.20
N ALA A 94 -21.81 -8.63 5.15
CA ALA A 94 -20.50 -8.25 5.69
C ALA A 94 -19.28 -8.79 4.91
N GLY A 95 -19.47 -9.76 3.99
CA GLY A 95 -18.39 -10.27 3.13
C GLY A 95 -18.12 -9.42 1.89
N LYS A 96 -19.15 -8.74 1.37
CA LYS A 96 -19.05 -7.87 0.19
C LYS A 96 -17.97 -6.79 0.31
N PRO A 97 -17.86 -6.04 1.43
CA PRO A 97 -16.85 -4.99 1.56
C PRO A 97 -15.40 -5.52 1.49
N ILE A 98 -15.15 -6.75 1.92
CA ILE A 98 -13.80 -7.36 1.89
C ILE A 98 -13.47 -7.87 0.50
N GLU A 99 -14.44 -8.41 -0.23
CA GLU A 99 -14.28 -8.78 -1.64
C GLU A 99 -14.05 -7.54 -2.51
N ASP A 100 -14.79 -6.46 -2.26
CA ASP A 100 -14.59 -5.17 -2.91
C ASP A 100 -13.19 -4.61 -2.62
N LEU A 101 -12.76 -4.64 -1.36
CA LEU A 101 -11.42 -4.22 -0.95
C LEU A 101 -10.33 -5.08 -1.62
N ARG A 102 -10.54 -6.40 -1.71
CA ARG A 102 -9.65 -7.32 -2.42
C ARG A 102 -9.58 -6.94 -3.91
N ALA A 103 -10.71 -6.63 -4.55
CA ALA A 103 -10.75 -6.23 -5.94
C ALA A 103 -10.01 -4.90 -6.18
N VAL A 104 -10.21 -3.90 -5.31
CA VAL A 104 -9.52 -2.60 -5.36
C VAL A 104 -7.99 -2.78 -5.23
N PHE A 105 -7.53 -3.57 -4.25
CA PHE A 105 -6.10 -3.81 -4.08
C PHE A 105 -5.50 -4.68 -5.19
N ALA A 106 -6.26 -5.65 -5.72
CA ALA A 106 -5.84 -6.47 -6.86
C ALA A 106 -5.58 -5.61 -8.12
N LYS A 107 -6.42 -4.60 -8.40
CA LYS A 107 -6.18 -3.63 -9.50
C LYS A 107 -4.86 -2.88 -9.36
N ARG A 108 -4.37 -2.72 -8.13
CA ARG A 108 -3.13 -1.99 -7.80
C ARG A 108 -1.96 -2.93 -7.54
N TYR A 109 -2.05 -4.19 -8.00
CA TYR A 109 -1.03 -5.23 -7.85
C TYR A 109 -0.67 -5.57 -6.38
N MET A 110 -1.50 -5.17 -5.42
CA MET A 110 -1.34 -5.50 -4.01
C MET A 110 -2.15 -6.74 -3.66
N ARG A 111 -1.58 -7.65 -2.86
CA ARG A 111 -2.32 -8.78 -2.31
C ARG A 111 -2.93 -8.43 -0.97
N LEU A 112 -4.22 -8.71 -0.80
CA LEU A 112 -4.88 -8.63 0.50
C LEU A 112 -4.73 -9.96 1.23
N GLU A 113 -4.04 -9.96 2.36
CA GLU A 113 -3.87 -11.10 3.26
C GLU A 113 -4.74 -10.87 4.50
N LEU A 114 -5.61 -11.84 4.80
CA LEU A 114 -6.49 -11.80 5.96
C LEU A 114 -5.84 -12.56 7.10
N VAL A 115 -5.65 -11.92 8.25
CA VAL A 115 -4.98 -12.51 9.42
C VAL A 115 -5.98 -12.59 10.59
N PRO A 116 -6.37 -13.79 11.04
CA PRO A 116 -7.26 -13.97 12.18
C PRO A 116 -6.53 -13.69 13.50
N TYR A 117 -7.21 -13.04 14.45
CA TYR A 117 -6.75 -12.84 15.82
C TYR A 117 -7.82 -13.28 16.83
N PRO A 118 -7.43 -13.87 17.97
CA PRO A 118 -8.39 -14.46 18.91
C PRO A 118 -9.25 -13.40 19.65
N ASP A 119 -8.70 -12.23 19.94
CA ASP A 119 -9.35 -11.20 20.75
C ASP A 119 -9.03 -9.77 20.24
N GLU A 120 -9.89 -8.80 20.58
CA GLU A 120 -9.67 -7.36 20.29
C GLU A 120 -8.30 -6.87 20.81
N SER A 121 -7.87 -7.34 21.98
CA SER A 121 -6.58 -6.98 22.58
C SER A 121 -5.38 -7.46 21.75
N ALA A 122 -5.46 -8.68 21.20
CA ALA A 122 -4.39 -9.24 20.37
C ALA A 122 -4.34 -8.54 19.00
N LEU A 123 -5.51 -8.19 18.46
CA LEU A 123 -5.65 -7.45 17.21
C LEU A 123 -5.11 -6.01 17.32
N ASP A 124 -5.44 -5.30 18.39
CA ASP A 124 -4.94 -3.94 18.66
C ASP A 124 -3.43 -3.95 18.92
N GLN A 125 -2.93 -4.97 19.64
CA GLN A 125 -1.50 -5.15 19.84
C GLN A 125 -0.76 -5.39 18.52
N ALA A 126 -1.26 -6.28 17.65
CA ALA A 126 -0.67 -6.53 16.35
C ALA A 126 -0.68 -5.30 15.42
N PHE A 127 -1.69 -4.43 15.54
CA PHE A 127 -1.75 -3.16 14.82
C PHE A 127 -0.72 -2.15 15.33
N LYS A 128 -0.54 -2.07 16.65
CA LYS A 128 0.52 -1.26 17.28
C LYS A 128 1.92 -1.75 16.91
N ASP A 129 2.12 -3.06 16.94
CA ASP A 129 3.38 -3.74 16.63
C ASP A 129 3.68 -3.80 15.13
N LYS A 130 2.82 -3.21 14.29
CA LYS A 130 2.98 -3.07 12.83
C LYS A 130 2.91 -4.39 12.08
N GLU A 131 2.42 -5.45 12.70
CA GLU A 131 2.26 -6.75 12.05
C GLU A 131 1.11 -6.72 11.03
N ILE A 132 0.06 -5.96 11.32
CA ILE A 132 -1.05 -5.71 10.40
C ILE A 132 -1.12 -4.24 9.99
N HIS A 133 -1.63 -4.02 8.78
CA HIS A 133 -1.68 -2.70 8.15
C HIS A 133 -3.05 -2.03 8.33
N ALA A 134 -4.10 -2.83 8.48
CA ALA A 134 -5.44 -2.38 8.82
C ALA A 134 -6.17 -3.37 9.72
N ILE A 135 -7.18 -2.86 10.42
CA ILE A 135 -8.13 -3.64 11.19
C ILE A 135 -9.51 -3.50 10.54
N TYR A 136 -10.23 -4.61 10.43
CA TYR A 136 -11.67 -4.62 10.16
C TYR A 136 -12.43 -4.76 11.49
N MET A 137 -13.16 -3.72 11.89
CA MET A 137 -14.06 -3.77 13.05
C MET A 137 -15.51 -3.73 12.57
N LYS A 138 -16.32 -4.68 13.06
CA LYS A 138 -17.76 -4.64 12.89
C LYS A 138 -18.31 -3.41 13.61
N PRO A 139 -19.26 -2.66 13.05
CA PRO A 139 -19.90 -1.57 13.77
C PRO A 139 -20.55 -2.10 15.05
N LYS A 140 -20.18 -1.52 16.18
CA LYS A 140 -20.98 -1.64 17.41
C LYS A 140 -22.37 -1.05 17.08
N PRO A 141 -23.48 -1.77 17.33
CA PRO A 141 -24.79 -1.18 17.18
C PRO A 141 -24.85 0.04 18.09
N VAL A 142 -25.05 1.21 17.52
CA VAL A 142 -25.26 2.44 18.28
C VAL A 142 -26.46 2.19 19.17
N ALA A 143 -26.23 2.07 20.48
CA ALA A 143 -27.30 2.02 21.47
C ALA A 143 -27.92 3.41 21.49
N HIS A 144 -28.87 3.66 20.59
CA HIS A 144 -29.70 4.85 20.68
C HIS A 144 -30.60 4.65 21.89
N GLY A 145 -30.28 5.38 22.97
CA GLY A 145 -31.13 5.47 24.14
C GLY A 145 -32.51 5.96 23.73
N ASP A 146 -33.50 5.14 24.06
CA ASP A 146 -34.89 5.47 24.37
C ASP A 146 -35.56 6.59 23.54
N ARG A 147 -36.35 6.19 22.53
CA ARG A 147 -37.81 6.42 22.47
C ARG A 147 -38.43 6.01 21.12
N THR A 148 -39.41 5.13 21.24
CA THR A 148 -40.62 4.90 20.44
C THR A 148 -40.76 5.67 19.10
N PHE A 149 -40.70 4.95 17.96
CA PHE A 149 -41.83 4.77 17.03
C PHE A 149 -41.37 3.94 15.80
N THR A 150 -42.30 3.15 15.29
CA THR A 150 -42.21 2.22 14.16
C THR A 150 -41.77 2.88 12.85
N THR A 151 -40.89 2.23 12.07
CA THR A 151 -41.01 1.88 10.63
C THR A 151 -39.62 1.62 10.04
N THR A 152 -39.46 0.42 9.46
CA THR A 152 -38.52 -0.01 8.41
C THR A 152 -37.42 1.02 8.02
N LEU A 153 -36.28 0.98 8.71
CA LEU A 153 -35.05 1.63 8.24
C LEU A 153 -33.92 0.59 8.24
N GLU A 154 -33.50 0.29 7.01
CA GLU A 154 -32.29 -0.43 6.65
C GLU A 154 -31.15 -0.01 7.57
N LYS A 155 -30.69 -0.95 8.39
CA LYS A 155 -29.65 -0.75 9.40
C LYS A 155 -28.34 -0.52 8.65
N VAL A 156 -28.03 0.73 8.32
CA VAL A 156 -26.78 1.13 7.65
C VAL A 156 -25.63 0.66 8.52
N THR A 157 -25.03 -0.45 8.10
CA THR A 157 -23.99 -1.14 8.86
C THR A 157 -22.69 -0.48 8.46
N VAL A 158 -22.28 0.54 9.20
CA VAL A 158 -21.10 1.34 8.85
C VAL A 158 -19.84 0.59 9.25
N TYR A 159 -19.17 -0.03 8.29
CA TYR A 159 -17.93 -0.77 8.56
C TYR A 159 -16.78 0.20 8.83
N GLN A 160 -16.02 -0.02 9.92
CA GLN A 160 -14.86 0.80 10.23
C GLN A 160 -13.57 0.08 9.84
N THR A 161 -12.83 0.68 8.91
CA THR A 161 -11.52 0.18 8.49
C THR A 161 -10.46 1.19 8.86
N ALA A 162 -9.57 0.84 9.79
CA ALA A 162 -8.49 1.73 10.22
C ALA A 162 -7.20 1.41 9.46
N THR A 163 -6.52 2.41 8.85
CA THR A 163 -5.21 2.21 8.22
C THR A 163 -4.21 3.27 8.63
N ARG A 164 -2.95 2.87 8.77
CA ARG A 164 -1.85 3.73 9.21
C ARG A 164 -1.10 4.42 8.05
N LEU A 165 -1.18 3.84 6.86
CA LEU A 165 -0.48 4.39 5.70
C LEU A 165 -1.38 5.40 4.99
N LYS A 166 -0.93 6.65 4.90
CA LYS A 166 -1.66 7.73 4.23
C LYS A 166 -2.03 7.37 2.79
N HIS A 167 -1.12 6.72 2.06
CA HIS A 167 -1.39 6.27 0.69
C HIS A 167 -2.49 5.21 0.61
N LEU A 168 -2.52 4.26 1.56
CA LEU A 168 -3.59 3.26 1.61
C LEU A 168 -4.92 3.89 2.03
N TYR A 169 -4.89 4.87 2.93
CA TYR A 169 -6.07 5.64 3.30
C TYR A 169 -6.67 6.38 2.10
N GLU A 170 -5.84 7.05 1.30
CA GLU A 170 -6.27 7.76 0.09
C GLU A 170 -6.91 6.80 -0.93
N ILE A 171 -6.28 5.66 -1.18
CA ILE A 171 -6.82 4.60 -2.07
C ILE A 171 -8.18 4.11 -1.57
N MET A 172 -8.29 3.83 -0.27
CA MET A 172 -9.51 3.32 0.33
C MET A 172 -10.63 4.36 0.36
N LYS A 173 -10.30 5.64 0.54
CA LYS A 173 -11.27 6.74 0.53
C LYS A 173 -11.83 7.02 -0.86
N GLU A 174 -11.02 6.85 -1.91
CA GLU A 174 -11.44 7.11 -3.30
C GLU A 174 -12.28 5.99 -3.90
N GLU A 175 -12.06 4.73 -3.51
CA GLU A 175 -12.65 3.57 -4.20
C GLU A 175 -13.60 2.69 -3.36
N LEU A 176 -13.78 2.95 -2.06
CA LEU A 176 -14.81 2.25 -1.29
C LEU A 176 -16.18 2.96 -1.36
N PRO A 177 -17.29 2.20 -1.43
CA PRO A 177 -18.64 2.76 -1.37
C PRO A 177 -18.90 3.44 -0.02
N SER A 178 -19.79 4.45 -0.02
CA SER A 178 -20.13 5.34 1.12
C SER A 178 -20.58 4.65 2.42
N GLU A 179 -20.78 3.33 2.41
CA GLU A 179 -21.16 2.51 3.57
C GLU A 179 -19.97 2.05 4.44
N THR A 180 -18.74 2.31 4.00
CA THR A 180 -17.52 1.98 4.78
C THR A 180 -16.83 3.25 5.29
N GLN A 181 -16.85 3.48 6.61
CA GLN A 181 -16.08 4.55 7.24
C GLN A 181 -14.61 4.13 7.38
N VAL A 182 -13.77 4.67 6.51
CA VAL A 182 -12.32 4.48 6.62
C VAL A 182 -11.77 5.52 7.62
N THR A 183 -11.13 5.05 8.70
CA THR A 183 -10.51 5.90 9.71
C THR A 183 -8.99 5.89 9.52
N TYR A 184 -8.37 7.06 9.44
CA TYR A 184 -6.90 7.16 9.37
C TYR A 184 -6.32 7.16 10.78
N PHE A 185 -5.49 6.18 11.11
CA PHE A 185 -4.76 6.17 12.38
C PHE A 185 -3.36 6.75 12.17
N ASN A 186 -3.12 7.98 12.66
CA ASN A 186 -1.81 8.60 12.59
C ASN A 186 -0.94 8.17 13.79
N PRO A 187 0.15 7.42 13.60
CA PRO A 187 0.99 6.95 14.71
C PRO A 187 1.82 8.07 15.37
N LEU A 188 1.93 9.25 14.74
CA LEU A 188 2.56 10.42 15.35
C LEU A 188 1.64 11.16 16.33
N MET A 189 0.41 10.68 16.49
CA MET A 189 -0.53 11.14 17.51
C MET A 189 -0.91 9.92 18.36
N SER A 190 -0.07 9.62 19.35
CA SER A 190 -0.49 8.71 20.42
C SER A 190 -1.55 9.42 21.29
N PRO A 191 -2.50 8.67 21.88
CA PRO A 191 -3.81 9.19 22.27
C PRO A 191 -3.83 9.66 23.73
N LEU A 192 -4.41 10.82 24.00
CA LEU A 192 -4.95 11.18 25.31
C LEU A 192 -6.22 11.99 25.09
N SER A 193 -7.36 11.35 25.30
CA SER A 193 -8.56 11.93 25.92
C SER A 193 -9.74 10.97 25.76
N SER A 194 -9.76 9.91 26.55
CA SER A 194 -11.01 9.45 27.16
C SER A 194 -10.99 9.90 28.61
N SER A 195 -12.12 10.39 29.12
CA SER A 195 -12.35 11.15 30.39
C SER A 195 -11.85 12.60 30.30
N GLU A 196 -12.67 13.64 30.46
CA GLU A 196 -13.74 13.83 31.43
C GLU A 196 -15.03 14.41 30.79
N GLN A 197 -16.15 13.71 30.98
CA GLN A 197 -17.44 14.35 31.17
C GLN A 197 -17.50 14.82 32.62
N HIS A 198 -17.77 16.10 32.82
CA HIS A 198 -18.42 16.63 34.01
C HIS A 198 -19.45 17.65 33.57
#